data_AF-A0A2V7FPX7-F1
#
_entry.id   AF-A0A2V7FPX7-F1
#
_cell.length_a   1.000
_cell.length_b   1.000
_cell.length_c   1.000
_cell.angle_alpha   90.00
_cell.angle_beta   90.00
_cell.angle_gamma   90.00
#
_symmetry.space_group_name_H-M   'P 1'
#
loop_
_entity.id
_entity.type
_entity.pdbx_description
1 polymer ?
#
loop_
_entity_poly.entity_id
_entity_poly.type
_entity_poly.pdbx_seq_one_letter_code
_entity_poly.pdbx_strand_id
1 'polypeptide(L)'
;MATRSVLYTWREGLLTDGCVFCRVVARENPADIVYEDDEVLAFKDLYPKAPVHLLIIPKRHIDSLASVEPGDAQVLGRCLQVARVLGEQTGYAERGYRVSCNCGPDGGQVVYHLHFHFTAGRR
;
A
#
# COMPACT_ATOMS: atom_id res chain seq x y z
N MET A 1 34.77 -14.42 -18.09
CA MET A 1 33.56 -14.87 -17.36
C MET A 1 32.69 -13.64 -17.13
N ALA A 2 31.72 -13.42 -18.03
CA ALA A 2 30.78 -12.32 -17.94
C ALA A 2 29.38 -12.94 -17.92
N THR A 3 28.85 -13.21 -16.74
CA THR A 3 27.44 -13.61 -16.58
C THR A 3 26.62 -12.34 -16.47
N ARG A 4 26.03 -11.98 -17.61
CA ARG A 4 25.04 -10.94 -17.83
C ARG A 4 24.06 -10.85 -16.65
N SER A 5 24.03 -9.68 -16.00
CA SER A 5 22.92 -9.28 -15.16
C SER A 5 21.66 -9.28 -16.03
N VAL A 6 20.64 -9.98 -15.57
CA VAL A 6 19.30 -9.84 -16.13
C VAL A 6 18.85 -8.44 -15.73
N LEU A 7 18.99 -7.52 -16.68
CA LEU A 7 18.35 -6.22 -16.66
C LEU A 7 16.84 -6.47 -16.56
N TYR A 8 16.30 -6.45 -15.34
CA TYR A 8 14.90 -6.13 -15.16
C TYR A 8 14.71 -4.77 -15.83
N THR A 9 13.86 -4.73 -16.86
CA THR A 9 13.42 -3.49 -17.46
C THR A 9 12.74 -2.68 -16.37
N TRP A 10 13.48 -1.73 -15.79
CA TRP A 10 12.99 -0.71 -14.88
C TRP A 10 11.92 0.08 -15.64
N ARG A 11 10.65 -0.30 -15.48
CA ARG A 11 9.56 0.58 -15.87
C ARG A 11 9.64 1.77 -14.92
N GLU A 12 9.94 2.95 -15.48
CA GLU A 12 9.94 4.22 -14.76
C GLU A 12 8.67 4.29 -13.89
N GLY A 13 8.84 4.43 -12.57
CA GLY A 13 7.76 4.57 -11.60
C GLY A 13 7.46 3.35 -10.70
N LEU A 14 8.06 2.17 -10.90
CA LEU A 14 7.77 1.02 -10.02
C LEU A 14 8.48 1.05 -8.67
N LEU A 15 9.67 1.65 -8.56
CA LEU A 15 10.48 1.62 -7.34
C LEU A 15 11.29 2.92 -7.22
N THR A 16 11.20 3.59 -6.07
CA THR A 16 12.04 4.75 -5.72
C THR A 16 13.11 4.31 -4.73
N ASP A 17 14.37 4.62 -5.01
CA ASP A 17 15.48 4.26 -4.13
C ASP A 17 15.32 4.92 -2.75
N GLY A 18 15.35 4.11 -1.69
CA GLY A 18 15.10 4.55 -0.31
C GLY A 18 13.65 4.47 0.19
N CYS A 19 12.65 4.19 -0.66
CA CYS A 19 11.28 4.00 -0.19
C CYS A 19 11.09 2.63 0.48
N VAL A 20 10.70 2.62 1.76
CA VAL A 20 10.52 1.39 2.54
C VAL A 20 9.38 0.50 2.01
N PHE A 21 8.33 1.08 1.42
CA PHE A 21 7.21 0.31 0.85
C PHE A 21 7.55 -0.24 -0.54
N CYS A 22 8.33 0.48 -1.35
CA CYS A 22 8.92 -0.07 -2.57
C CYS A 22 9.76 -1.32 -2.28
N ARG A 23 10.54 -1.32 -1.19
CA ARG A 23 11.31 -2.51 -0.77
C ARG A 23 10.41 -3.68 -0.34
N VAL A 24 9.24 -3.41 0.23
CA VAL A 24 8.24 -4.46 0.52
C VAL A 24 7.67 -5.04 -0.79
N VAL A 25 7.35 -4.19 -1.76
CA VAL A 25 6.90 -4.61 -3.11
C VAL A 25 7.97 -5.46 -3.79
N ALA A 26 9.23 -5.05 -3.71
CA ALA A 26 10.39 -5.75 -4.26
C ALA A 26 10.81 -7.01 -3.48
N ARG A 27 10.14 -7.34 -2.36
CA ARG A 27 10.48 -8.46 -1.45
C ARG A 27 11.86 -8.35 -0.79
N GLU A 28 12.39 -7.15 -0.69
CA GLU A 28 13.66 -6.86 -0.02
C GLU A 28 13.47 -6.65 1.49
N ASN A 29 12.30 -6.17 1.90
CA ASN A 29 11.91 -6.06 3.30
C ASN A 29 10.79 -7.07 3.63
N PRO A 30 10.87 -7.80 4.76
CA PRO A 30 9.81 -8.70 5.18
C PRO A 30 8.55 -7.91 5.54
N ALA A 31 7.39 -8.46 5.17
CA ALA A 31 6.08 -7.95 5.56
C ALA A 31 5.07 -9.10 5.62
N ASP A 32 4.13 -9.03 6.57
CA ASP A 32 2.99 -9.94 6.65
C ASP A 32 1.95 -9.54 5.59
N ILE A 33 2.14 -10.05 4.36
CA ILE A 33 1.25 -9.76 3.23
C ILE A 33 -0.07 -10.52 3.40
N VAL A 34 -1.17 -9.80 3.31
CA VAL A 34 -2.54 -10.32 3.47
C VAL A 34 -3.34 -10.27 2.17
N TYR A 35 -2.91 -9.44 1.22
CA TYR A 35 -3.49 -9.36 -0.12
C TYR A 35 -2.42 -8.94 -1.13
N GLU A 36 -2.49 -9.51 -2.33
CA GLU A 36 -1.67 -9.08 -3.45
C GLU A 36 -2.36 -9.39 -4.78
N ASP A 37 -2.31 -8.42 -5.71
CA ASP A 37 -2.55 -8.62 -7.13
C ASP A 37 -1.48 -7.90 -7.96
N ASP A 38 -1.71 -7.71 -9.27
CA ASP A 38 -0.75 -7.09 -10.17
C ASP A 38 -0.49 -5.60 -9.89
N GLU A 39 -1.44 -4.89 -9.26
CA GLU A 39 -1.39 -3.44 -9.08
C GLU A 39 -1.34 -3.00 -7.61
N VAL A 40 -1.84 -3.82 -6.68
CA VAL A 40 -2.04 -3.48 -5.27
C VAL A 40 -1.46 -4.57 -4.37
N LEU A 41 -0.89 -4.12 -3.26
CA LEU A 41 -0.39 -4.98 -2.19
C LEU A 41 -0.98 -4.49 -0.86
N ALA A 42 -1.41 -5.40 0.01
CA ALA A 42 -1.75 -5.07 1.38
C ALA A 42 -1.04 -5.96 2.39
N PHE A 43 -0.60 -5.36 3.49
CA PHE A 43 0.17 -6.03 4.54
C PHE A 43 -0.14 -5.43 5.91
N LYS A 44 0.21 -6.15 6.98
CA LYS A 44 0.00 -5.65 8.34
C LYS A 44 0.92 -4.48 8.65
N ASP A 45 0.37 -3.47 9.31
CA ASP A 45 1.17 -2.38 9.86
C ASP A 45 2.06 -2.92 11.00
N LEU A 46 3.34 -2.52 11.02
CA LEU A 46 4.31 -2.94 12.04
C LEU A 46 3.96 -2.37 13.43
N TYR A 47 3.26 -1.24 13.49
CA TYR A 47 2.88 -0.52 14.70
C TYR A 47 1.34 -0.32 14.74
N PRO A 48 0.56 -1.41 14.90
CA PRO A 48 -0.89 -1.38 14.79
C PRO A 48 -1.54 -0.42 15.80
N LYS A 49 -2.53 0.37 15.35
CA LYS A 49 -3.30 1.32 16.19
C LYS A 49 -4.70 0.82 16.56
N ALA A 50 -5.09 -0.31 15.98
CA ALA A 50 -6.34 -1.04 16.20
C ALA A 50 -6.06 -2.55 16.11
N PRO A 51 -6.96 -3.42 16.61
CA PRO A 51 -6.80 -4.89 16.53
C PRO A 51 -6.53 -5.40 15.12
N VAL A 52 -7.15 -4.77 14.11
CA VAL A 52 -6.80 -4.94 12.71
C VAL A 52 -6.25 -3.60 12.22
N HIS A 53 -4.99 -3.57 11.79
CA HIS A 53 -4.37 -2.42 11.13
C HIS A 53 -3.55 -2.91 9.93
N LEU A 54 -4.03 -2.62 8.73
CA LEU A 54 -3.42 -3.01 7.47
C LEU A 54 -3.11 -1.77 6.65
N LEU A 55 -2.08 -1.85 5.83
CA LEU A 55 -1.71 -0.83 4.84
C LEU A 55 -2.02 -1.40 3.46
N ILE A 56 -2.77 -0.65 2.66
CA ILE A 56 -3.07 -0.95 1.26
C ILE A 56 -2.29 0.05 0.41
N ILE A 57 -1.44 -0.44 -0.49
CA ILE A 57 -0.58 0.40 -1.34
C ILE A 57 -0.74 0.04 -2.81
N PRO A 58 -0.70 1.01 -3.74
CA PRO A 58 -0.36 0.72 -5.12
C PRO A 58 1.09 0.17 -5.17
N LYS A 59 1.34 -0.83 -6.01
CA LYS A 59 2.69 -1.35 -6.25
C LYS A 59 3.57 -0.33 -6.97
N ARG A 60 2.98 0.42 -7.91
CA ARG A 60 3.61 1.61 -8.49
C ARG A 60 3.80 2.67 -7.41
N HIS A 61 4.95 3.32 -7.40
CA HIS A 61 5.25 4.39 -6.48
C HIS A 61 4.45 5.66 -6.85
N ILE A 62 3.64 6.13 -5.91
CA ILE A 62 2.96 7.44 -5.94
C ILE A 62 3.30 8.08 -4.60
N ASP A 63 3.91 9.27 -4.58
CA ASP A 63 4.43 9.85 -3.33
C ASP A 63 3.36 10.07 -2.26
N SER A 64 2.22 10.63 -2.65
CA SER A 64 1.16 11.06 -1.74
C SER A 64 -0.17 11.24 -2.48
N LEU A 65 -1.26 11.45 -1.74
CA LEU A 65 -2.54 11.78 -2.35
C LEU A 65 -2.50 13.12 -3.10
N ALA A 66 -1.62 14.05 -2.70
CA ALA A 66 -1.42 15.32 -3.40
C ALA A 66 -0.71 15.19 -4.75
N SER A 67 -0.06 14.05 -5.00
CA SER A 67 0.68 13.76 -6.23
C SER A 67 -0.14 12.92 -7.23
N VAL A 68 -1.40 12.64 -6.91
CA VAL A 68 -2.30 11.85 -7.76
C VAL A 68 -2.66 12.61 -9.03
N GLU A 69 -2.57 11.92 -10.16
CA GLU A 69 -2.96 12.40 -11.47
C GLU A 69 -4.26 11.73 -11.96
N PRO A 70 -4.97 12.28 -12.96
CA PRO A 70 -6.17 11.66 -13.50
C PRO A 70 -5.99 10.21 -13.97
N GLY A 71 -4.78 9.85 -14.44
CA GLY A 71 -4.44 8.48 -14.84
C GLY A 71 -4.41 7.46 -13.70
N ASP A 72 -4.36 7.92 -12.44
CA ASP A 72 -4.27 7.06 -11.26
C ASP A 72 -5.64 6.59 -10.77
N ALA A 73 -6.74 7.14 -11.31
CA ALA A 73 -8.09 6.87 -10.83
C ALA A 73 -8.42 5.37 -10.74
N GLN A 74 -7.94 4.57 -11.70
CA GLN A 74 -8.15 3.12 -11.71
C GLN A 74 -7.45 2.42 -10.53
N VAL A 75 -6.17 2.71 -10.27
CA VAL A 75 -5.43 2.07 -9.18
C VAL A 75 -5.94 2.52 -7.81
N LEU A 76 -6.41 3.77 -7.68
CA LEU A 76 -7.05 4.25 -6.45
C LEU A 76 -8.38 3.55 -6.20
N GLY A 77 -9.21 3.41 -7.23
CA GLY A 77 -10.44 2.62 -7.16
C GLY A 77 -10.14 1.17 -6.77
N ARG A 78 -9.06 0.59 -7.31
CA ARG A 78 -8.61 -0.76 -6.95
C ARG A 78 -8.21 -0.85 -5.48
N CYS A 79 -7.46 0.11 -4.93
CA CYS A 79 -7.11 0.14 -3.51
C CYS A 79 -8.35 0.12 -2.61
N LEU A 80 -9.41 0.87 -2.97
CA LEU A 80 -10.66 0.87 -2.22
C LEU A 80 -11.45 -0.44 -2.35
N GLN A 81 -11.43 -1.08 -3.53
CA GLN A 81 -11.99 -2.42 -3.70
C GLN A 81 -11.26 -3.45 -2.83
N VAL A 82 -9.94 -3.33 -2.69
CA VAL A 82 -9.15 -4.18 -1.78
C VAL A 82 -9.56 -3.95 -0.33
N ALA A 83 -9.82 -2.72 0.09
CA ALA A 83 -10.34 -2.45 1.44
C ALA A 83 -11.67 -3.19 1.72
N ARG A 84 -12.57 -3.24 0.72
CA ARG A 84 -13.82 -4.02 0.81
C ARG A 84 -13.54 -5.51 1.03
N VAL A 85 -12.63 -6.09 0.23
CA VAL A 85 -12.22 -7.50 0.35
C VAL A 85 -11.61 -7.78 1.73
N LEU A 86 -10.74 -6.89 2.22
CA LEU A 86 -10.15 -7.01 3.56
C LEU A 86 -11.20 -6.92 4.67
N GLY A 87 -12.27 -6.13 4.48
CA GLY A 87 -13.44 -6.13 5.35
C GLY A 87 -14.07 -7.51 5.50
N GLU A 88 -14.27 -8.22 4.39
CA GLU A 88 -14.81 -9.59 4.39
C GLU A 88 -13.84 -10.56 5.08
N GLN A 89 -12.57 -10.54 4.68
CA GLN A 89 -11.54 -11.46 5.18
C GLN A 89 -11.26 -11.30 6.68
N THR A 90 -11.37 -10.08 7.20
CA THR A 90 -11.13 -9.78 8.62
C THR A 90 -12.40 -9.93 9.47
N GLY A 91 -13.55 -10.23 8.85
CA GLY A 91 -14.84 -10.33 9.53
C GLY A 91 -15.42 -8.99 9.99
N TYR A 92 -14.99 -7.88 9.38
CA TYR A 92 -15.41 -6.52 9.71
C TYR A 92 -16.31 -5.86 8.65
N ALA A 93 -16.70 -6.56 7.58
CA ALA A 93 -17.55 -6.02 6.52
C ALA A 93 -18.82 -5.34 7.08
N GLU A 94 -19.59 -6.05 7.91
CA GLU A 94 -20.82 -5.50 8.52
C GLU A 94 -20.56 -4.78 9.86
N ARG A 95 -19.47 -5.14 10.55
CA ARG A 95 -19.11 -4.55 11.85
C ARG A 95 -18.51 -3.15 11.72
N GLY A 96 -18.08 -2.80 10.52
CA GLY A 96 -17.45 -1.53 10.18
C GLY A 96 -15.93 -1.54 10.35
N TYR A 97 -15.30 -0.76 9.48
CA TYR A 97 -13.87 -0.45 9.47
C TYR A 97 -13.69 0.99 8.96
N ARG A 98 -12.51 1.56 9.19
CA ARG A 98 -12.13 2.89 8.69
C ARG A 98 -11.04 2.73 7.64
N VAL A 99 -11.22 3.40 6.51
CA VAL A 99 -10.20 3.61 5.49
C VAL A 99 -9.75 5.07 5.58
N SER A 100 -8.46 5.31 5.78
CA SER A 100 -7.91 6.67 5.87
C SER A 100 -6.59 6.78 5.12
N CYS A 101 -6.35 7.95 4.52
CA CYS A 101 -5.09 8.29 3.86
C CYS A 101 -4.56 9.57 4.49
N ASN A 102 -3.32 9.54 4.96
CA ASN A 102 -2.63 10.72 5.44
C ASN A 102 -1.94 11.41 4.26
N CYS A 103 -1.95 12.74 4.24
CA CYS A 103 -1.34 13.52 3.15
C CYS A 103 -0.57 14.70 3.72
N GLY A 104 0.73 14.77 3.40
CA GLY A 104 1.63 15.83 3.83
C GLY A 104 1.92 15.83 5.35
N PRO A 105 2.75 16.79 5.81
CA PRO A 105 3.20 16.85 7.20
C PRO A 105 2.05 17.01 8.21
N ASP A 106 1.13 17.95 7.97
CA ASP A 106 0.01 18.23 8.87
C ASP A 106 -1.04 17.10 8.88
N GLY A 107 -1.12 16.33 7.78
CA GLY A 107 -1.91 15.12 7.71
C GLY A 107 -1.28 13.91 8.39
N GLY A 108 -0.04 14.02 8.88
CA GLY A 108 0.68 12.93 9.55
C GLY A 108 1.23 11.88 8.59
N GLN A 109 1.57 12.25 7.35
CA GLN A 109 2.22 11.35 6.40
C GLN A 109 3.69 11.16 6.77
N VAL A 110 4.10 9.92 7.05
CA VAL A 110 5.48 9.57 7.45
C VAL A 110 6.23 8.78 6.39
N VAL A 111 5.53 7.99 5.57
CA VAL A 111 6.10 7.30 4.40
C VAL A 111 5.54 7.94 3.14
N TYR A 112 6.44 8.43 2.28
CA TYR A 112 6.10 9.04 0.99
C TYR A 112 5.95 7.97 -0.08
N HIS A 113 4.98 7.09 0.15
CA HIS A 113 4.42 6.14 -0.80
C HIS A 113 2.96 6.01 -0.40
N LEU A 114 2.05 6.39 -1.30
CA LEU A 114 0.62 6.47 -1.07
C LEU A 114 0.11 5.18 -0.42
N HIS A 115 -0.54 5.31 0.72
CA HIS A 115 -1.08 4.16 1.44
C HIS A 115 -2.39 4.52 2.09
N PHE A 116 -3.29 3.54 2.11
CA PHE A 116 -4.53 3.60 2.85
C PHE A 116 -4.41 2.73 4.09
N HIS A 117 -4.60 3.34 5.24
CA HIS A 117 -4.80 2.61 6.48
C HIS A 117 -6.19 1.98 6.47
N PHE A 118 -6.25 0.67 6.61
CA PHE A 118 -7.45 -0.07 6.96
C PHE A 118 -7.38 -0.37 8.46
N THR A 119 -8.31 0.18 9.25
CA THR A 119 -8.37 -0.07 10.70
C THR A 119 -9.74 -0.60 11.11
N ALA A 120 -9.75 -1.64 11.95
CA ALA A 120 -10.99 -2.23 12.45
C ALA A 120 -10.82 -2.78 13.88
N GLY A 121 -11.94 -3.00 14.57
CA GLY A 121 -11.95 -3.52 15.94
C GLY A 121 -11.79 -2.47 17.04
N ARG A 122 -11.81 -1.18 16.69
CA ARG A 122 -11.79 -0.04 17.60
C ARG A 122 -12.59 1.12 16.99
N ARG A 123 -13.20 1.95 17.83
CA ARG A 123 -13.87 3.21 17.43
C ARG A 123 -12.92 4.40 17.56
#